data_AF-A0A4R1WF06-F1
#
_entry.id   AF-A0A4R1WF06-F1
#
_cell.length_a   1.000
_cell.length_b   1.000
_cell.length_c   1.000
_cell.angle_alpha   90.00
_cell.angle_beta   90.00
_cell.angle_gamma   90.00
#
_symmetry.space_group_name_H-M   'P 1'
#
loop_
_entity.id
_entity.type
_entity.pdbx_description
1 polymer ?
#
loop_
_entity_poly.entity_id
_entity_poly.type
_entity_poly.pdbx_seq_one_letter_code
_entity_poly.pdbx_strand_id
1 'polypeptide(L)'
;MMYRILFAFLAFGFAAGGVGTLLGVRFYTDILDRVGVGKRLGTLISWLEIAAAAALVAGLFYPLAGIAAAIGLAVLMVGALLYHLKAKDYKGLPTPLVLGILSAAAALIALPSA
;
A
#
# COMPACT_ATOMS: atom_id res chain seq x y z
N MET A 1 9.48 -19.47 2.61
CA MET A 1 9.15 -19.15 4.01
C MET A 1 9.37 -17.66 4.35
N MET A 2 10.52 -17.08 3.99
CA MET A 2 10.94 -15.73 4.44
C MET A 2 10.02 -14.57 4.01
N TYR A 3 9.37 -14.62 2.84
CA TYR A 3 8.47 -13.55 2.38
C TYR A 3 7.08 -13.53 3.03
N ARG A 4 6.66 -14.62 3.70
CA ARG A 4 5.30 -14.74 4.26
C ARG A 4 5.03 -13.75 5.38
N ILE A 5 6.03 -13.51 6.24
CA ILE A 5 5.95 -12.51 7.31
C ILE A 5 5.78 -11.11 6.70
N LEU A 6 6.53 -10.83 5.64
CA LEU A 6 6.47 -9.54 4.95
C LEU A 6 5.10 -9.33 4.28
N PHE A 7 4.55 -10.36 3.62
CA PHE A 7 3.19 -10.31 3.06
C PHE A 7 2.13 -10.08 4.15
N ALA A 8 2.24 -10.77 5.29
CA ALA A 8 1.30 -10.58 6.41
C ALA A 8 1.39 -9.16 6.99
N PHE A 9 2.60 -8.64 7.17
CA PHE A 9 2.84 -7.27 7.65
C PHE A 9 2.26 -6.22 6.69
N LEU A 10 2.56 -6.34 5.40
CA LEU A 10 2.06 -5.43 4.37
C LEU A 10 0.54 -5.53 4.24
N ALA A 11 -0.02 -6.74 4.24
CA ALA A 11 -1.46 -6.95 4.17
C ALA A 11 -2.17 -6.25 5.34
N PHE A 12 -1.66 -6.42 6.57
CA PHE A 12 -2.23 -5.74 7.73
C PHE A 12 -2.12 -4.21 7.62
N GLY A 13 -0.95 -3.68 7.27
CA GLY A 13 -0.73 -2.24 7.16
C GLY A 13 -1.62 -1.57 6.11
N PHE A 14 -1.70 -2.14 4.91
CA PHE A 14 -2.53 -1.61 3.82
C PHE A 14 -4.02 -1.84 4.04
N ALA A 15 -4.43 -2.95 4.66
CA ALA A 15 -5.83 -3.13 5.06
C ALA A 15 -6.24 -2.08 6.11
N ALA A 16 -5.40 -1.83 7.11
CA ALA A 16 -5.67 -0.82 8.13
C ALA A 16 -5.75 0.60 7.52
N GLY A 17 -4.86 0.94 6.59
CA GLY A 17 -4.87 2.21 5.86
C GLY A 17 -6.12 2.39 5.00
N GLY A 18 -6.41 1.42 4.14
CA GLY A 18 -7.56 1.47 3.24
C GLY A 18 -8.89 1.46 4.00
N VAL A 19 -9.07 0.56 4.96
CA VAL A 19 -10.30 0.50 5.78
C VAL A 19 -10.44 1.75 6.62
N GLY A 20 -9.38 2.20 7.30
CA GLY A 20 -9.40 3.41 8.11
C GLY A 20 -9.79 4.65 7.30
N THR A 21 -9.30 4.76 6.07
CA THR A 21 -9.67 5.84 5.14
C THR A 21 -11.16 5.76 4.77
N LEU A 22 -11.68 4.58 4.41
CA LEU A 22 -13.10 4.41 4.06
C LEU A 22 -14.04 4.67 5.25
N LEU A 23 -13.60 4.34 6.46
CA LEU A 23 -14.33 4.63 7.70
C LEU A 23 -14.24 6.09 8.14
N GLY A 24 -13.48 6.93 7.43
CA GLY A 24 -13.33 8.35 7.77
C GLY A 24 -12.52 8.60 9.03
N VAL A 25 -11.60 7.71 9.39
CA VAL A 25 -10.71 7.91 10.53
C VAL A 25 -9.83 9.13 10.24
N ARG A 26 -9.90 10.14 11.12
CA ARG A 26 -9.26 11.46 10.95
C ARG A 26 -7.79 11.37 10.58
N PHE A 27 -7.06 10.44 11.19
CA PHE A 27 -5.65 10.21 10.89
C PHE A 27 -5.38 10.01 9.38
N TYR A 28 -6.23 9.27 8.67
CA TYR A 28 -6.05 9.01 7.24
C TYR A 28 -6.68 10.09 6.35
N THR A 29 -7.85 10.61 6.72
CA THR A 29 -8.51 11.66 5.92
C THR A 29 -7.70 12.95 5.94
N ASP A 30 -7.10 13.32 7.08
CA ASP A 30 -6.28 14.52 7.20
C ASP A 30 -5.00 14.42 6.33
N ILE A 31 -4.48 13.21 6.10
CA ILE A 31 -3.36 12.98 5.18
C ILE A 31 -3.81 13.26 3.75
N LEU A 32 -4.94 12.70 3.31
CA LEU A 32 -5.49 12.93 1.97
C LEU A 32 -5.74 14.41 1.70
N ASP A 33 -6.33 15.11 2.67
CA ASP A 33 -6.60 16.54 2.59
C ASP A 33 -5.29 17.34 2.49
N ARG A 34 -4.28 16.99 3.31
CA ARG A 34 -2.96 17.63 3.30
C ARG A 34 -2.26 17.50 1.94
N VAL A 35 -2.35 16.33 1.30
CA VAL A 35 -1.71 16.11 -0.01
C VAL A 35 -2.61 16.51 -1.20
N GLY A 36 -3.81 17.05 -0.92
CA GLY A 36 -4.75 17.51 -1.94
C GLY A 36 -5.39 16.39 -2.76
N VAL A 37 -5.49 15.19 -2.21
CA VAL A 37 -6.17 14.06 -2.85
C VAL A 37 -7.67 14.18 -2.60
N GLY A 38 -8.44 14.40 -3.67
CA GLY A 38 -9.89 14.50 -3.57
C GLY A 38 -10.57 13.19 -3.14
N LYS A 39 -11.73 13.30 -2.47
CA LYS A 39 -12.49 12.17 -1.90
C LYS A 39 -12.67 10.98 -2.85
N ARG A 40 -13.02 11.20 -4.12
CA ARG A 40 -13.22 10.11 -5.10
C ARG A 40 -11.95 9.31 -5.34
N LEU A 41 -10.81 9.99 -5.52
CA LEU A 41 -9.53 9.34 -5.72
C LEU A 41 -9.06 8.66 -4.43
N GLY A 42 -9.25 9.29 -3.27
CA GLY A 42 -8.97 8.69 -1.97
C GLY A 42 -9.73 7.37 -1.78
N THR A 43 -11.05 7.36 -2.03
CA THR A 43 -11.88 6.15 -1.99
C THR A 43 -11.39 5.07 -2.95
N LEU A 44 -11.01 5.43 -4.17
CA LEU A 44 -10.47 4.47 -5.15
C LEU A 44 -9.16 3.86 -4.64
N ILE A 45 -8.22 4.67 -4.13
CA ILE A 45 -6.95 4.20 -3.58
C ILE A 45 -7.21 3.24 -2.42
N SER A 46 -8.11 3.57 -1.50
CA SER A 46 -8.43 2.71 -0.37
C SER A 46 -8.98 1.34 -0.79
N TRP A 47 -9.83 1.29 -1.81
CA TRP A 47 -10.31 0.02 -2.36
C TRP A 47 -9.17 -0.80 -2.98
N LEU A 48 -8.24 -0.15 -3.68
CA LEU A 48 -7.07 -0.82 -4.25
C LEU A 48 -6.12 -1.35 -3.16
N GLU A 49 -5.91 -0.61 -2.08
CA GLU A 49 -5.12 -1.06 -0.92
C GLU A 49 -5.74 -2.29 -0.24
N ILE A 50 -7.06 -2.28 -0.04
CA ILE A 50 -7.79 -3.42 0.54
C ILE A 50 -7.74 -4.63 -0.40
N ALA A 51 -7.95 -4.42 -1.71
CA ALA A 51 -7.89 -5.49 -2.70
C ALA A 51 -6.47 -6.10 -2.77
N ALA A 52 -5.43 -5.27 -2.75
CA ALA A 52 -4.06 -5.73 -2.72
C ALA A 52 -3.71 -6.45 -1.41
N ALA A 53 -4.21 -5.97 -0.27
CA ALA A 53 -4.05 -6.66 1.01
C ALA A 53 -4.71 -8.05 0.98
N ALA A 54 -5.93 -8.18 0.45
CA ALA A 54 -6.59 -9.46 0.26
C ALA A 54 -5.79 -10.38 -0.68
N ALA A 55 -5.25 -9.83 -1.77
CA ALA A 55 -4.42 -10.57 -2.71
C ALA A 55 -3.05 -10.98 -2.12
N LEU A 56 -2.45 -10.20 -1.21
CA LEU A 56 -1.26 -10.62 -0.45
C LEU A 56 -1.55 -11.80 0.47
N VAL A 57 -2.72 -11.83 1.12
CA VAL A 57 -3.15 -12.97 1.94
C VAL A 57 -3.38 -14.20 1.06
N ALA A 58 -4.07 -14.05 -0.07
CA ALA A 58 -4.19 -15.12 -1.07
C ALA A 58 -2.82 -15.57 -1.59
N GLY A 59 -1.88 -14.64 -1.71
CA GLY A 59 -0.48 -14.82 -2.06
C GLY A 59 0.31 -15.77 -1.16
N LEU A 60 -0.18 -16.02 0.06
CA LEU A 60 0.41 -17.02 0.97
C LEU A 60 0.17 -18.47 0.50
N PHE A 61 -0.81 -18.66 -0.39
CA PHE A 61 -1.20 -19.93 -1.01
C PHE A 61 -0.94 -19.93 -2.53
N TYR A 62 -1.07 -18.77 -3.18
CA TYR A 62 -0.91 -18.59 -4.63
C TYR A 62 0.17 -17.53 -4.93
N PRO A 63 1.44 -17.92 -5.11
CA PRO A 63 2.57 -16.98 -5.19
C PRO A 63 2.40 -15.85 -6.20
N LEU A 64 1.85 -16.15 -7.39
CA LEU A 64 1.61 -15.16 -8.44
C LEU A 64 0.66 -14.03 -8.01
N ALA A 65 -0.38 -14.34 -7.23
CA ALA A 65 -1.31 -13.33 -6.71
C ALA A 65 -0.61 -12.38 -5.74
N GLY A 66 0.25 -12.91 -4.87
CA GLY A 66 1.01 -12.11 -3.92
C GLY A 66 2.05 -11.21 -4.59
N ILE A 67 2.74 -11.71 -5.61
CA ILE A 67 3.68 -10.91 -6.41
C ILE A 67 2.96 -9.75 -7.10
N ALA A 68 1.83 -10.04 -7.77
CA ALA A 68 1.05 -9.00 -8.45
C ALA A 68 0.55 -7.94 -7.46
N ALA A 69 0.09 -8.34 -6.28
CA ALA A 69 -0.35 -7.44 -5.22
C ALA A 69 0.80 -6.55 -4.70
N ALA A 70 1.97 -7.14 -4.42
CA ALA A 70 3.14 -6.42 -3.97
C ALA A 70 3.64 -5.39 -4.99
N ILE A 71 3.60 -5.72 -6.29
CA ILE A 71 3.90 -4.78 -7.37
C ILE A 71 2.87 -3.64 -7.40
N GLY A 72 1.57 -3.97 -7.34
CA GLY A 72 0.50 -2.97 -7.31
C GLY A 72 0.65 -1.97 -6.14
N LEU A 73 0.97 -2.47 -4.95
CA LEU A 73 1.24 -1.64 -3.77
C LEU A 73 2.47 -0.75 -3.97
N ALA A 74 3.55 -1.28 -4.55
CA ALA A 74 4.72 -0.46 -4.87
C ALA A 74 4.35 0.70 -5.83
N VAL A 75 3.54 0.42 -6.86
CA VAL A 75 3.04 1.45 -7.79
C VAL A 75 2.17 2.50 -7.07
N LEU A 76 1.26 2.06 -6.19
CA LEU A 76 0.45 2.98 -5.39
C LEU A 76 1.31 3.89 -4.51
N MET A 77 2.36 3.34 -3.90
CA MET A 77 3.28 4.11 -3.06
C MET A 77 4.12 5.11 -3.86
N VAL A 78 4.48 4.80 -5.10
CA VAL A 78 5.06 5.79 -6.02
C VAL A 78 4.06 6.94 -6.25
N GLY A 79 2.79 6.62 -6.50
CA GLY A 79 1.73 7.63 -6.59
C GLY A 79 1.65 8.50 -5.33
N ALA A 80 1.65 7.89 -4.14
CA ALA A 80 1.64 8.61 -2.87
C ALA A 80 2.85 9.55 -2.72
N LEU A 81 4.06 9.09 -3.04
CA LEU A 81 5.26 9.92 -3.04
C LEU A 81 5.11 11.15 -3.95
N LEU A 82 4.59 10.97 -5.16
CA LEU A 82 4.35 12.08 -6.08
C LEU A 82 3.35 13.10 -5.51
N TYR A 83 2.30 12.66 -4.82
CA TYR A 83 1.34 13.56 -4.16
C TYR A 83 1.97 14.31 -2.97
N HIS A 84 2.74 13.65 -2.12
CA HIS A 84 3.47 14.32 -1.04
C HIS A 84 4.48 15.35 -1.59
N LEU A 85 5.25 14.99 -2.63
CA LEU A 85 6.19 15.90 -3.26
C LEU A 85 5.49 17.10 -3.90
N LYS A 86 4.38 16.87 -4.62
CA LYS A 86 3.56 17.94 -5.22
C LYS A 86 3.00 18.90 -4.17
N ALA A 87 2.58 18.37 -3.02
CA ALA A 87 2.08 19.15 -1.88
C ALA A 87 3.20 19.75 -1.01
N LYS A 88 4.47 19.49 -1.33
CA LYS A 88 5.64 19.87 -0.51
C LYS A 88 5.57 19.33 0.93
N ASP A 89 4.88 18.20 1.13
CA ASP A 89 4.74 17.51 2.42
C ASP A 89 5.91 16.55 2.66
N TYR A 90 7.11 17.10 2.87
CA TYR A 90 8.31 16.29 3.09
C TYR A 90 8.26 15.45 4.36
N LYS A 91 7.50 15.88 5.37
CA LYS A 91 7.32 15.15 6.63
C LYS A 91 6.48 13.88 6.43
N GLY A 92 5.61 13.84 5.42
CA GLY A 92 4.80 12.67 5.07
C GLY A 92 5.50 11.66 4.18
N LEU A 93 6.66 11.97 3.58
CA LEU A 93 7.40 11.08 2.68
C LEU A 93 7.88 9.75 3.26
N PRO A 94 8.32 9.65 4.54
CA PRO A 94 8.93 8.42 5.04
C PRO A 94 8.00 7.20 4.95
N THR A 95 6.71 7.36 5.25
CA THR A 95 5.74 6.27 5.26
C THR A 95 5.57 5.61 3.88
N PRO A 96 5.17 6.32 2.80
CA PRO A 96 5.05 5.72 1.48
C PRO A 96 6.39 5.24 0.93
N LEU A 97 7.52 5.87 1.32
CA LEU A 97 8.84 5.42 0.91
C LEU A 97 9.17 4.03 1.49
N VAL A 98 9.01 3.87 2.81
CA VAL A 98 9.28 2.60 3.50
C VAL A 98 8.33 1.52 3.01
N LEU A 99 7.02 1.80 2.95
CA LEU A 99 6.04 0.82 2.48
C LEU A 99 6.24 0.46 1.00
N GLY A 100 6.65 1.42 0.16
CA GLY A 100 6.97 1.18 -1.24
C GLY A 100 8.19 0.28 -1.42
N ILE A 101 9.27 0.54 -0.67
CA ILE A 101 10.48 -0.29 -0.67
C ILE A 101 10.16 -1.70 -0.18
N LEU A 102 9.42 -1.83 0.93
CA LEU A 102 9.02 -3.13 1.45
C LEU A 102 8.14 -3.90 0.47
N SER A 103 7.23 -3.22 -0.24
CA SER A 103 6.39 -3.84 -1.28
C SER A 103 7.22 -4.31 -2.46
N ALA A 104 8.17 -3.50 -2.94
CA ALA A 104 9.07 -3.89 -4.02
C ALA A 104 9.98 -5.07 -3.61
N ALA A 105 10.53 -5.03 -2.40
CA ALA A 105 11.33 -6.12 -1.85
C ALA A 105 10.50 -7.40 -1.70
N ALA A 106 9.25 -7.29 -1.25
CA ALA A 106 8.35 -8.43 -1.12
C ALA A 106 8.09 -9.10 -2.48
N ALA A 107 7.85 -8.31 -3.54
CA ALA A 107 7.70 -8.83 -4.90
C ALA A 107 8.98 -9.57 -5.34
N LEU A 108 10.15 -8.94 -5.20
CA LEU A 108 11.43 -9.50 -5.62
C LEU A 108 11.78 -10.81 -4.90
N ILE A 109 11.56 -10.87 -3.58
CA ILE A 109 11.85 -12.06 -2.78
C ILE A 109 10.86 -13.18 -3.08
N ALA A 110 9.63 -12.86 -3.49
CA ALA A 110 8.61 -13.85 -3.83
C ALA A 110 8.78 -14.44 -5.24
N LEU A 111 9.47 -13.76 -6.17
CA LEU A 111 9.68 -14.23 -7.55
C LEU A 111 10.20 -15.67 -7.68
N PRO A 112 11.21 -16.14 -6.90
CA PRO A 112 11.70 -17.52 -7.00
C PRO A 112 10.73 -18.57 -6.47
N SER A 113 9.61 -18.14 -5.86
CA SER A 113 8.60 -19.02 -5.27
C SER A 113 7.36 -19.18 -6.16
N ALA A 114 7.32 -18.55 -7.34
CA ALA A 114 6.25 -18.67 -8.32
C ALA A 114 6.56 -19.71 -9.39
#